data_AF-A0A4U8VZT3-F1
#
_entry.id   AF-A0A4U8VZT3-F1
#
_cell.length_a   1.000
_cell.length_b   1.000
_cell.length_c   1.000
_cell.angle_alpha   90.00
_cell.angle_beta   90.00
_cell.angle_gamma   90.00
#
_symmetry.space_group_name_H-M   'P 1'
#
loop_
_entity.id
_entity.type
_entity.pdbx_description
1 polymer ?
#
loop_
_entity_poly.entity_id
_entity_poly.type
_entity_poly.pdbx_seq_one_letter_code
_entity_poly.pdbx_strand_id
1 'polypeptide(L)' 'MLRVADQARNAGADLVILPTPDHLGPHELDAVLDVCDVETVLPRLSFPRWSSTQDTP' A
#
# COMPACT_ATOMS: atom_id res chain seq x y z
N MET A 1 -1.23 -9.98 10.99
CA MET A 1 -1.08 -9.08 9.83
C MET A 1 0.17 -9.50 9.07
N LEU A 2 0.06 -9.77 7.78
CA LEU A 2 1.19 -10.13 6.92
C LEU A 2 1.86 -8.84 6.40
N ARG A 3 3.19 -8.81 6.27
CA ARG A 3 3.90 -7.64 5.71
C ARG A 3 3.44 -7.37 4.28
N VAL A 4 3.53 -6.12 3.82
CA VAL A 4 3.07 -5.75 2.47
C VAL A 4 3.90 -6.48 1.41
N ALA A 5 5.21 -6.64 1.64
CA ALA A 5 6.10 -7.39 0.76
C ALA A 5 5.65 -8.85 0.59
N ASP A 6 5.20 -9.50 1.66
CA ASP A 6 4.72 -10.87 1.62
C ASP A 6 3.34 -10.97 0.94
N GLN A 7 2.48 -9.97 1.13
CA GLN A 7 1.21 -9.89 0.40
C GLN A 7 1.44 -9.73 -1.11
N ALA A 8 2.33 -8.82 -1.51
CA ALA A 8 2.70 -8.60 -2.91
C ALA A 8 3.26 -9.87 -3.55
N ARG A 9 4.19 -10.55 -2.86
CA ARG A 9 4.78 -11.81 -3.32
C ARG A 9 3.74 -12.91 -3.47
N ASN A 10 2.86 -13.08 -2.49
CA ASN A 10 1.80 -14.10 -2.54
C ASN A 10 0.76 -13.82 -3.62
N ALA A 11 0.51 -12.54 -3.91
CA ALA A 11 -0.39 -12.12 -4.98
C ALA A 11 0.25 -12.20 -6.38
N GLY A 12 1.59 -12.32 -6.46
CA GLY A 12 2.31 -12.13 -7.73
C GLY A 12 2.09 -10.73 -8.30
N ALA A 13 2.04 -9.72 -7.44
CA ALA A 13 1.78 -8.35 -7.84
C ALA A 13 3.00 -7.75 -8.54
N ASP A 14 2.77 -7.09 -9.68
CA ASP A 14 3.82 -6.33 -10.38
C ASP A 14 4.00 -4.92 -9.78
N LEU A 15 2.97 -4.40 -9.10
CA LEU A 15 2.92 -3.02 -8.60
C LEU A 15 2.12 -2.91 -7.28
N VAL A 16 2.65 -2.13 -6.35
CA VAL A 16 1.94 -1.65 -5.15
C VAL A 16 1.65 -0.16 -5.28
N ILE A 17 0.38 0.23 -5.08
CA ILE A 17 -0.04 1.63 -5.08
C ILE A 17 -0.12 2.15 -3.64
N LEU A 18 0.63 3.21 -3.35
CA LEU A 18 0.62 3.89 -2.05
C LEU A 18 -0.12 5.23 -2.13
N PRO A 19 -0.83 5.64 -1.06
CA PRO A 19 -1.51 6.94 -1.01
C PRO A 19 -0.55 8.12 -0.74
N THR A 20 0.63 7.84 -0.18
CA THR A 20 1.64 8.83 0.22
C THR A 20 3.01 8.12 0.35
N PRO A 21 4.15 8.79 0.09
CA PRO A 21 5.45 8.10 0.08
C PRO A 21 5.91 7.61 1.45
N ASP A 22 5.37 8.18 2.53
CA ASP A 22 5.64 7.83 3.93
C ASP A 22 4.66 6.77 4.48
N HIS A 23 3.82 6.17 3.63
CA HIS A 23 2.87 5.14 4.06
C HIS A 23 3.58 3.85 4.53
N LEU A 24 4.77 3.58 4.00
CA LEU A 24 5.64 2.50 4.43
C LEU A 24 6.89 3.06 5.09
N GLY A 25 7.34 2.42 6.18
CA GLY A 25 8.65 2.71 6.75
C GLY A 25 9.78 2.29 5.79
N PRO A 26 11.00 2.86 5.91
CA PRO A 26 12.08 2.63 4.95
C PRO A 26 12.41 1.15 4.70
N HIS A 27 12.45 0.34 5.76
CA HIS A 27 12.73 -1.11 5.65
C HIS A 27 11.58 -1.91 5.03
N GLU A 28 10.35 -1.45 5.16
CA GLU A 28 9.21 -2.09 4.50
C GLU A 28 9.18 -1.71 3.02
N LEU A 29 9.45 -0.45 2.71
CA LEU A 29 9.55 0.02 1.33
C LEU A 29 10.65 -0.72 0.56
N ASP A 30 11.84 -0.85 1.14
CA ASP A 30 12.96 -1.63 0.56
C ASP A 30 12.56 -3.09 0.28
N ALA A 31 11.88 -3.73 1.24
CA ALA A 31 11.41 -5.11 1.07
C ALA A 31 10.33 -5.26 -0.02
N VAL A 32 9.49 -4.25 -0.25
CA VAL A 32 8.49 -4.26 -1.32
C VAL A 32 9.16 -4.05 -2.67
N LEU A 33 10.13 -3.13 -2.76
CA LEU A 33 10.88 -2.84 -3.98
C LEU A 33 11.74 -4.03 -4.46
N ASP A 34 12.14 -4.93 -3.57
CA ASP A 34 12.78 -6.21 -3.93
C ASP A 34 11.83 -7.18 -4.64
N VAL A 35 10.51 -6.97 -4.53
CA VAL A 35 9.48 -7.86 -5.08
C VAL A 35 8.76 -7.27 -6.28
N CYS A 36 8.42 -5.99 -6.22
CA CYS A 36 7.57 -5.33 -7.21
C CYS A 36 7.75 -3.80 -7.18
N ASP A 37 7.25 -3.11 -8.20
CA ASP A 37 7.31 -1.65 -8.26
C ASP A 37 6.41 -1.00 -7.20
N VAL A 38 6.71 0.25 -6.86
CA VAL A 38 5.89 1.07 -5.96
C VAL A 38 5.58 2.40 -6.61
N GLU A 39 4.28 2.67 -6.81
CA GLU A 39 3.81 3.97 -7.29
C GLU A 39 3.03 4.68 -6.19
N THR A 40 3.32 5.96 -6.00
CA THR A 40 2.55 6.79 -5.09
C THR A 40 1.55 7.63 -5.87
N VAL A 41 0.27 7.47 -5.59
CA VAL A 41 -0.76 8.38 -6.10
C VAL A 41 -0.80 9.64 -5.26
N LEU A 42 -0.99 10.80 -5.90
CA LEU A 42 -1.34 12.04 -5.21
C LEU A 42 -2.86 12.17 -5.21
N PRO A 43 -3.57 11.68 -4.18
CA PRO A 43 -5.02 11.78 -4.16
C PRO A 43 -5.43 13.25 -4.21
N ARG A 44 -6.38 13.58 -5.07
CA ARG A 44 -7.01 14.91 -5.06
C ARG A 44 -7.58 15.14 -3.66
N LEU A 45 -7.33 16.31 -3.06
CA LEU A 45 -7.86 16.75 -1.75
C LEU A 45 -9.41 16.80 -1.66
N SER A 46 -10.13 16.30 -2.67
CA SER A 46 -11.57 16.05 -2.54
C SER A 46 -11.80 14.95 -1.50
N PHE A 47 -12.61 15.28 -0.49
CA PHE A 47 -12.99 14.43 0.64
C PHE A 47 -13.12 12.95 0.28
N PRO A 48 -12.69 12.02 1.17
CA PRO A 48 -12.95 10.59 0.99
C PRO A 48 -14.45 10.39 0.80
N ARG A 49 -14.89 10.00 -0.40
CA ARG A 49 -16.29 9.62 -0.66
C ARG A 49 -16.67 8.32 0.07
N TRP A 50 -15.67 7.61 0.59
CA TRP A 50 -15.80 6.30 1.19
C TRP A 50 -15.28 6.41 2.63
N SER A 51 -16.19 6.55 3.58
CA SER A 51 -15.89 6.19 4.96
C SER A 51 -15.65 4.69 4.95
N SER A 52 -14.44 4.26 5.30
CA SER A 52 -14.19 2.87 5.66
C SER A 52 -15.03 2.57 6.88
N THR A 53 -16.26 2.08 6.69
CA THR A 53 -17.05 1.51 7.77
C THR A 53 -16.24 0.32 8.27
N GLN A 54 -15.60 0.47 9.42
CA GLN A 54 -15.11 -0.65 10.20
C GLN A 54 -16.36 -1.42 10.63
N ASP A 55 -16.77 -2.42 9.86
CA ASP A 55 -17.70 -3.42 10.32
C ASP A 55 -17.03 -4.12 11.51
N THR A 56 -17.41 -3.68 12.71
CA THR A 56 -17.04 -4.33 13.96
C THR A 56 -17.85 -5.63 14.03
N PRO A 57 -17.22 -6.79 14.32
CA PRO A 57 -17.88 -8.09 14.29
C PRO A 57 -19.04 -8.20 15.28
#